data_AF-A0A838RY08-F1
#
_entry.id   AF-A0A838RY08-F1
#
_cell.length_a   1.000
_cell.length_b   1.000
_cell.length_c   1.000
_cell.angle_alpha   90.00
_cell.angle_beta   90.00
_cell.angle_gamma   90.00
#
_symmetry.space_group_name_H-M   'P 1'
#
loop_
_entity.id
_entity.type
_entity.pdbx_description
1 polymer ?
#
loop_
_entity_poly.entity_id
_entity_poly.type
_entity_poly.pdbx_seq_one_letter_code
_entity_poly.pdbx_strand_id
1 'polypeptide(L)'
;MPLDRYDDMAQYDGSVVVERTTGMFSARCDKEEANFLAVNRLTMWPAVSAPQPGRAFYADTVSKLMRGEKPPYTQGLQFRAPAGTADPDARQATEFVGTWFA
;
A
#
# COMPACT_ATOMS: atom_id res chain seq x y z
N MET A 1 -0.53 10.61 -0.78
CA MET A 1 -0.66 10.72 0.69
C MET A 1 -0.61 12.19 1.08
N PRO A 2 -1.43 12.69 2.03
CA PRO A 2 -1.31 14.06 2.53
C PRO A 2 0.07 14.35 3.14
N LEU A 3 0.60 15.55 2.88
CA LEU A 3 1.98 15.92 3.22
C LEU A 3 2.23 15.99 4.74
N ASP A 4 1.20 16.42 5.47
CA ASP A 4 1.15 16.63 6.92
C ASP A 4 1.21 15.34 7.74
N ARG A 5 1.13 14.18 7.08
CA ARG A 5 1.01 12.88 7.75
C ARG A 5 2.24 11.99 7.59
N TYR A 6 3.26 12.46 6.86
CA TYR A 6 4.49 11.68 6.61
C TYR A 6 5.17 11.23 7.91
N ASP A 7 5.28 12.13 8.87
CA ASP A 7 5.91 11.84 10.17
C ASP A 7 5.10 10.83 11.00
N ASP A 8 3.77 10.85 10.87
CA ASP A 8 2.91 9.85 11.52
C ASP A 8 3.21 8.43 11.01
N MET A 9 3.54 8.27 9.72
CA MET A 9 3.91 6.98 9.16
C MET A 9 5.26 6.49 9.66
N ALA A 10 6.23 7.39 9.81
CA ALA A 10 7.55 7.06 10.34
C ALA A 10 7.47 6.52 11.79
N GLN A 11 6.46 6.96 12.55
CA GLN A 11 6.20 6.46 13.91
C GLN A 11 5.49 5.09 13.94
N TYR A 12 4.86 4.67 12.84
CA TYR A 12 4.07 3.46 12.74
C TYR A 12 4.92 2.20 12.53
N ASP A 13 5.69 2.15 11.43
CA ASP A 13 6.50 0.99 11.02
C ASP A 13 7.74 1.46 10.25
N GLY A 14 8.94 1.09 10.73
CA GLY A 14 10.21 1.44 10.09
C GLY A 14 10.49 0.67 8.79
N SER A 15 9.69 -0.34 8.48
CA SER A 15 9.79 -1.14 7.24
C SER A 15 9.15 -0.45 6.04
N VAL A 16 8.46 0.67 6.28
CA VAL A 16 7.75 1.46 5.27
C VAL A 16 8.68 2.44 4.56
N VAL A 17 8.56 2.52 3.24
CA VAL A 17 9.28 3.48 2.40
C VAL A 17 8.28 4.33 1.63
N VAL A 18 8.44 5.64 1.72
CA VAL A 18 7.61 6.63 1.01
C VAL A 18 8.48 7.54 0.18
N GLU A 19 8.36 7.44 -1.14
CA GLU A 19 9.06 8.28 -2.10
C GLU A 19 8.13 9.35 -2.65
N ARG A 20 8.34 10.59 -2.21
CA ARG A 20 7.46 11.72 -2.54
C ARG A 20 7.50 12.11 -4.01
N THR A 21 8.66 12.01 -4.65
CA THR A 21 8.86 12.43 -6.04
C THR A 21 8.10 11.53 -7.00
N THR A 22 8.17 10.21 -6.79
CA THR A 22 7.52 9.21 -7.63
C THR A 22 6.08 8.93 -7.20
N GLY A 23 5.67 9.45 -6.04
CA GLY A 23 4.39 9.10 -5.41
C GLY A 23 4.34 7.65 -4.94
N MET A 24 5.49 6.97 -4.86
CA MET A 24 5.56 5.55 -4.51
C MET A 24 5.47 5.35 -2.99
N PHE A 25 4.75 4.30 -2.63
CA PHE A 25 4.62 3.81 -1.27
C PHE A 25 4.89 2.30 -1.27
N SER A 26 5.77 1.82 -0.38
CA SER A 26 6.08 0.39 -0.26
C SER A 26 6.39 -0.03 1.18
N ALA A 27 6.39 -1.34 1.44
CA ALA A 27 6.80 -1.93 2.71
C ALA A 27 7.75 -3.11 2.44
N ARG A 28 8.75 -3.28 3.31
CA ARG A 28 9.75 -4.35 3.24
C ARG A 28 9.89 -5.04 4.60
N CYS A 29 8.94 -5.90 4.92
CA CYS A 29 8.92 -6.71 6.13
C CYS A 29 9.47 -8.13 5.87
N ASP A 30 9.77 -8.87 6.96
CA ASP A 30 10.25 -10.26 6.91
C ASP A 30 9.22 -11.24 6.31
N LYS A 31 7.92 -10.96 6.50
CA LYS A 31 6.82 -11.77 5.99
C LYS A 31 5.91 -10.96 5.06
N GLU A 32 5.39 -11.60 4.01
CA GLU A 32 4.46 -10.98 3.07
C GLU A 32 3.18 -10.51 3.77
N GLU A 33 2.69 -11.30 4.73
CA GLU A 33 1.51 -10.98 5.53
C GLU A 33 1.68 -9.68 6.35
N ALA A 34 2.91 -9.38 6.76
CA ALA A 34 3.24 -8.11 7.43
C ALA A 34 3.31 -6.95 6.43
N ASN A 35 3.68 -7.19 5.17
CA ASN A 35 3.57 -6.17 4.11
C ASN A 35 2.11 -5.81 3.84
N PHE A 36 1.21 -6.80 3.79
CA PHE A 36 -0.23 -6.52 3.65
C PHE A 36 -0.73 -5.63 4.80
N LEU A 37 -0.36 -5.95 6.05
CA LEU A 37 -0.71 -5.14 7.21
C LEU A 37 -0.23 -3.70 7.10
N ALA A 38 1.05 -3.50 6.73
CA ALA A 38 1.63 -2.19 6.58
C ALA A 38 0.90 -1.38 5.50
N VAL A 39 0.81 -1.91 4.27
CA VAL A 39 0.22 -1.21 3.12
C VAL A 39 -1.28 -0.92 3.34
N ASN A 40 -2.04 -1.86 3.89
CA ASN A 40 -3.48 -1.68 4.17
C ASN A 40 -3.74 -0.55 5.14
N ARG A 41 -2.97 -0.47 6.22
CA ARG A 41 -3.17 0.57 7.23
C ARG A 41 -2.93 1.96 6.65
N LEU A 42 -1.99 2.06 5.73
CA LEU A 42 -1.47 3.31 5.20
C LEU A 42 -2.39 3.89 4.12
N THR A 43 -3.07 3.04 3.36
CA THR A 43 -4.14 3.47 2.44
C THR A 43 -5.43 3.84 3.16
N MET A 44 -5.70 3.28 4.34
CA MET A 44 -6.88 3.60 5.15
C MET A 44 -6.69 4.79 6.10
N TRP A 45 -5.46 5.26 6.29
CA TRP A 45 -5.13 6.35 7.21
C TRP A 45 -5.96 7.65 7.07
N PRO A 46 -6.40 8.09 5.86
CA PRO A 46 -7.29 9.24 5.73
C PRO A 46 -8.62 9.09 6.48
N ALA A 47 -9.07 7.87 6.73
CA ALA A 47 -10.31 7.55 7.43
C ALA A 47 -10.14 7.30 8.94
N VAL A 48 -8.91 7.19 9.45
CA VAL A 48 -8.62 6.88 10.86
C VAL A 48 -7.84 8.03 11.50
N SER A 49 -8.44 8.68 12.50
CA SER A 49 -8.04 9.99 13.03
C SER A 49 -6.92 9.97 14.10
N ALA A 50 -6.15 8.90 14.25
CA ALA A 50 -5.16 8.83 15.35
C ALA A 50 -3.85 8.14 14.95
N PRO A 51 -2.68 8.79 15.14
CA PRO A 51 -1.35 8.21 14.94
C PRO A 51 -0.93 7.19 16.03
N GLN A 52 -1.38 7.38 17.28
CA GLN A 52 -0.93 6.55 18.41
C GLN A 52 -1.46 5.10 18.49
N PRO A 53 -2.68 4.76 18.03
CA PRO A 53 -3.13 3.36 17.99
C PRO A 53 -2.36 2.50 16.97
N GLY A 54 -1.66 3.12 16.01
CA GLY A 54 -1.05 2.43 14.88
C GLY A 54 0.02 1.43 15.31
N ARG A 55 1.05 1.87 16.05
CA ARG A 55 2.19 1.01 16.39
C ARG A 55 1.80 -0.15 17.31
N ALA A 56 0.93 0.09 18.28
CA ALA A 56 0.41 -0.95 19.17
C ALA A 56 -0.44 -1.97 18.42
N PHE A 57 -1.33 -1.50 17.53
CA PHE A 57 -2.11 -2.36 16.64
C PHE A 57 -1.23 -3.21 15.73
N TYR A 58 -0.18 -2.62 15.16
CA TYR A 58 0.79 -3.33 14.33
C TYR A 58 1.48 -4.42 15.14
N ALA A 59 2.04 -4.07 16.31
CA ALA A 59 2.74 -5.02 17.18
C ALA A 59 1.83 -6.18 17.63
N ASP A 60 0.58 -5.90 18.01
CA ASP A 60 -0.39 -6.93 18.38
C ASP A 60 -0.74 -7.84 17.19
N THR A 61 -0.98 -7.26 16.02
CA THR A 61 -1.33 -8.02 14.81
C THR A 61 -0.18 -8.90 14.33
N VAL A 62 1.06 -8.39 14.35
CA VAL A 62 2.25 -9.18 14.06
C VAL A 62 2.44 -10.27 15.11
N SER A 63 2.20 -9.99 16.40
CA SER A 63 2.28 -11.01 17.46
C SER A 63 1.27 -12.15 17.24
N LYS A 64 0.05 -11.83 16.80
CA LYS A 64 -0.96 -12.83 16.39
C LYS A 64 -0.47 -13.67 15.20
N LEU A 65 0.05 -13.01 14.17
CA LEU A 65 0.64 -13.68 13.01
C LEU A 65 1.80 -14.61 13.41
N MET A 66 2.66 -14.20 14.33
CA MET A 66 3.77 -15.04 14.84
C MET A 66 3.29 -16.27 15.59
N ARG A 67 2.10 -16.22 16.21
CA ARG A 67 1.44 -17.38 16.84
C ARG A 67 0.71 -18.29 15.83
N GLY A 68 0.81 -18.00 14.53
CA GLY A 68 0.14 -18.76 13.48
C GLY A 68 -1.33 -18.40 13.26
N GLU A 69 -1.80 -17.32 13.89
CA GLU A 69 -3.14 -16.79 13.62
C GLU A 69 -3.17 -16.12 12.23
N LYS A 70 -4.39 -15.88 11.72
CA LYS A 70 -4.63 -15.23 10.41
C LYS A 70 -5.42 -13.93 10.56
N PRO A 71 -4.83 -12.85 11.12
CA PRO A 71 -5.55 -11.60 11.30
C PRO A 71 -6.04 -11.03 9.94
N PRO A 72 -7.23 -10.42 9.86
CA PRO A 72 -7.80 -9.98 8.59
C PRO A 72 -6.89 -9.09 7.74
N TYR A 73 -6.19 -8.14 8.37
CA TYR A 73 -5.30 -7.18 7.69
C TYR A 73 -4.04 -7.81 7.08
N THR A 74 -3.76 -9.07 7.37
CA THR A 74 -2.58 -9.79 6.91
C THR A 74 -2.91 -10.80 5.81
N GLN A 75 -4.17 -10.91 5.39
CA GLN A 75 -4.64 -11.92 4.41
C GLN A 75 -4.65 -11.43 2.96
N GLY A 76 -4.23 -10.18 2.72
CA GLY A 76 -4.21 -9.57 1.39
C GLY A 76 -4.48 -8.06 1.44
N LEU A 77 -4.45 -7.41 0.28
CA LEU A 77 -4.76 -5.98 0.17
C LEU A 77 -6.27 -5.72 0.33
N GLN A 78 -6.65 -4.75 1.17
CA GLN A 78 -8.02 -4.45 1.56
C GLN A 78 -8.57 -3.14 0.96
N PHE A 79 -7.79 -2.47 0.11
CA PHE A 79 -8.22 -1.26 -0.58
C PHE A 79 -8.48 -1.55 -2.05
N ARG A 80 -9.35 -0.75 -2.66
CA ARG A 80 -9.55 -0.74 -4.10
C ARG A 80 -8.63 0.31 -4.71
N ALA A 81 -7.94 -0.07 -5.78
CA ALA A 81 -7.22 0.90 -6.58
C ALA A 81 -8.23 1.92 -7.15
N PRO A 82 -7.90 3.23 -7.15
CA PRO A 82 -8.73 4.21 -7.82
C PRO A 82 -8.83 3.89 -9.32
N ALA A 83 -9.98 4.16 -9.94
CA ALA A 83 -10.11 4.08 -11.39
C ALA A 83 -9.49 5.32 -12.04
N GLY A 84 -9.07 5.20 -13.32
CA GLY A 84 -8.58 6.35 -14.09
C GLY A 84 -7.18 6.84 -13.69
N THR A 85 -6.37 6.00 -13.06
CA THR A 85 -4.96 6.32 -12.71
C THR A 85 -3.98 6.07 -13.84
N ALA A 86 -4.47 5.94 -15.08
CA ALA A 86 -3.61 5.80 -16.25
C ALA A 86 -2.82 7.09 -16.46
N ASP A 87 -1.60 6.97 -16.97
CA ASP A 87 -0.83 8.11 -17.43
C ASP A 87 -1.65 8.83 -18.53
N PRO A 88 -2.01 10.12 -18.35
CA PRO A 88 -2.76 10.87 -19.35
C PRO A 88 -2.01 11.00 -20.69
N ASP A 89 -0.68 10.84 -20.68
CA ASP A 89 0.19 10.91 -21.85
C ASP A 89 0.53 9.51 -22.44
N ALA A 90 -0.06 8.44 -21.90
CA ALA A 90 0.00 7.13 -22.56
C ALA A 90 -0.75 7.19 -23.89
N ARG A 91 -0.02 7.34 -25.01
CA ARG A 91 -0.56 7.08 -26.35
C ARG A 91 -1.28 5.74 -26.30
N GLN A 92 -2.58 5.75 -26.59
CA GLN A 92 -3.26 4.56 -27.06
C GLN A 92 -2.48 4.11 -28.30
N ALA A 93 -1.65 3.09 -28.16
CA ALA A 93 -1.03 2.45 -29.30
C ALA A 93 -2.19 1.84 -30.09
N THR A 94 -2.71 2.59 -31.06
CA THR A 94 -3.60 2.06 -32.07
C THR A 94 -2.82 0.97 -32.76
N GLU A 95 -3.18 -0.30 -32.53
CA GLU A 95 -2.69 -1.41 -33.32
C GLU A 95 -2.99 -1.08 -34.79
N PHE A 96 -1.94 -0.77 -35.55
CA PHE A 96 -2.00 -0.75 -36.98
C PHE A 96 -2.07 -2.22 -37.42
N VAL A 97 -3.28 -2.77 -37.49
CA VAL A 97 -3.51 -4.08 -38.12
C VAL A 97 -3.33 -3.88 -39.63
N GLY A 98 -2.07 -3.87 -40.07
CA GLY A 98 -1.71 -3.93 -41.47
C GLY A 98 -2.01 -5.34 -41.99
N THR A 99 -3.05 -5.47 -42.79
CA THR A 99 -3.30 -6.68 -43.60
C THR A 99 -2.21 -6.79 -44.65
N TRP A 100 -1.21 -7.62 -44.39
CA TRP A 100 -0.23 -8.05 -45.38
C TRP A 100 -0.51 -9.49 -45.78
N PHE A 101 -1.38 -9.70 -46.77
CA PHE A 101 -1.30 -10.84 -47.70
C PHE A 101 -2.00 -10.42 -49.00
N ALA A 102 -1.21 -10.27 -50.07
CA ALA A 102 -1.63 -10.32 -51.46
C ALA A 102 -0.92 -11.51 -52.10
#